data_AF-A0A822FU73-F1
#
_entry.id   AF-A0A822FU73-F1
#
_cell.length_a   1.000
_cell.length_b   1.000
_cell.length_c   1.000
_cell.angle_alpha   90.00
_cell.angle_beta   90.00
_cell.angle_gamma   90.00
#
_symmetry.space_group_name_H-M   'P 1'
#
loop_
_entity.id
_entity.type
_entity.pdbx_description
1 polymer ?
#
loop_
_entity_poly.entity_id
_entity_poly.type
_entity_poly.pdbx_seq_one_letter_code
_entity_poly.pdbx_strand_id
1 'polypeptide(L)' 'MQSRAPIDLVCIVDQSGSMGGQKIALLKKTLIDIVDQLGELDRLAIISFNTGAIDRSHGLKRMTQQ' A
#
# COMPACT_ATOMS: atom_id res chain seq x y z
N MET A 1 -7.35 -29.23 -1.90
CA MET A 1 -6.95 -27.94 -2.49
C MET A 1 -6.73 -26.97 -1.34
N GLN A 2 -5.48 -26.55 -1.12
CA GLN A 2 -5.15 -25.65 -0.01
C GLN A 2 -5.25 -24.22 -0.54
N SER A 3 -6.40 -23.56 -0.30
CA SER A 3 -6.52 -22.13 -0.58
C SER A 3 -5.51 -21.38 0.27
N ARG A 4 -4.77 -20.48 -0.38
CA ARG A 4 -3.86 -19.54 0.30
C ARG A 4 -4.66 -18.80 1.38
N ALA A 5 -4.11 -18.72 2.59
CA ALA A 5 -4.72 -17.90 3.64
C ALA A 5 -4.70 -16.42 3.20
N PRO A 6 -5.79 -15.66 3.41
CA PRO A 6 -5.80 -14.23 3.14
C PRO A 6 -4.69 -13.51 3.90
N ILE A 7 -4.08 -12.51 3.28
CA ILE A 7 -3.01 -11.71 3.89
C ILE A 7 -3.43 -10.27 4.15
N ASP A 8 -2.82 -9.68 5.19
CA ASP A 8 -2.92 -8.27 5.50
C ASP A 8 -1.59 -7.60 5.16
N LEU A 9 -1.59 -6.73 4.16
CA LEU A 9 -0.43 -5.95 3.76
C LEU A 9 -0.55 -4.52 4.28
N VAL A 10 0.45 -4.06 5.04
CA VAL A 10 0.51 -2.68 5.55
C VAL A 10 1.78 -2.02 5.01
N CYS A 11 1.60 -1.02 4.16
CA CYS A 11 2.70 -0.26 3.56
C CYS A 11 2.85 1.09 4.27
N ILE A 12 4.01 1.33 4.87
CA ILE A 12 4.35 2.62 5.47
C ILE A 12 5.21 3.39 4.45
N VAL A 13 4.73 4.53 4.00
CA VAL A 13 5.30 5.31 2.90
C VAL A 13 5.85 6.64 3.42
N ASP A 14 7.15 6.88 3.21
CA ASP A 14 7.75 8.19 3.46
C ASP A 14 7.36 9.18 2.36
N GLN A 15 6.81 10.33 2.76
CA GLN A 15 6.50 11.49 1.91
C GLN A 15 7.42 12.69 2.22
N SER A 16 8.55 12.47 2.91
CA SER A 16 9.57 13.50 3.09
C SER A 16 10.08 14.03 1.75
N GLY A 17 10.65 15.24 1.75
CA GLY A 17 11.23 15.84 0.55
C GLY A 17 12.28 14.95 -0.14
N SER A 18 12.92 14.03 0.60
CA SER A 18 13.92 13.08 0.07
C SER A 18 13.34 12.00 -0.86
N MET A 19 12.02 11.81 -0.81
CA MET A 19 11.24 10.87 -1.63
C MET A 19 10.67 11.52 -2.89
N GLY A 20 10.92 12.82 -3.12
CA GLY A 20 10.45 13.54 -4.31
C GLY A 20 11.01 13.00 -5.63
N GLY A 21 10.32 13.34 -6.73
CA GLY A 21 10.73 12.99 -8.09
C GLY A 21 10.53 11.52 -8.44
N GLN A 22 11.59 10.85 -8.89
CA GLN A 22 11.51 9.47 -9.41
C GLN A 22 11.23 8.42 -8.33
N LYS A 23 11.65 8.65 -7.07
CA LYS A 23 11.47 7.67 -5.99
C LYS A 23 10.00 7.43 -5.67
N ILE A 24 9.22 8.50 -5.49
CA ILE A 24 7.78 8.38 -5.26
C ILE A 24 7.05 7.83 -6.50
N ALA A 25 7.51 8.16 -7.71
CA ALA A 25 6.92 7.62 -8.94
C ALA A 25 7.13 6.10 -9.04
N LEU A 26 8.34 5.62 -8.72
CA LEU A 26 8.64 4.20 -8.67
C LEU A 26 7.84 3.49 -7.58
N LEU A 27 7.75 4.08 -6.39
CA LEU A 27 6.94 3.53 -5.30
C LEU A 27 5.47 3.38 -5.70
N LYS A 28 4.88 4.40 -6.33
CA LYS A 28 3.50 4.33 -6.82
C LYS A 28 3.32 3.18 -7.82
N LYS A 29 4.25 3.03 -8.76
CA LYS A 29 4.21 1.92 -9.73
C LYS A 29 4.27 0.57 -9.02
N THR A 30 5.22 0.39 -8.10
CA THR A 30 5.35 -0.85 -7.33
C THR A 30 4.10 -1.15 -6.48
N LEU A 31 3.48 -0.13 -5.88
CA LEU A 31 2.25 -0.32 -5.11
C LEU A 31 1.07 -0.74 -6.01
N ILE A 32 0.98 -0.23 -7.23
CA ILE A 32 -0.01 -0.68 -8.22
C ILE A 32 0.25 -2.15 -8.58
N ASP A 33 1.50 -2.50 -8.89
CA ASP A 33 1.88 -3.88 -9.23
C ASP A 33 1.61 -4.85 -8.05
N ILE A 34 1.72 -4.40 -6.81
CA ILE A 34 1.35 -5.17 -5.61
C ILE A 34 -0.16 -5.38 -5.54
N VAL A 35 -0.96 -4.33 -5.75
CA VAL A 35 -2.42 -4.42 -5.73
C VAL A 35 -2.92 -5.44 -6.76
N ASP A 36 -2.31 -5.47 -7.95
CA ASP A 36 -2.64 -6.43 -9.01
C ASP A 36 -2.31 -7.89 -8.64
N GLN A 37 -1.42 -8.11 -7.67
CA GLN A 37 -1.05 -9.44 -7.17
C GLN A 37 -1.87 -9.88 -5.95
N LEU A 38 -2.63 -8.98 -5.33
CA LEU A 38 -3.46 -9.29 -4.16
C LEU A 38 -4.77 -9.94 -4.60
N GLY A 39 -5.18 -10.96 -3.86
CA GLY A 39 -6.48 -11.61 -4.06
C GLY A 39 -7.62 -10.81 -3.42
N GLU A 40 -8.85 -11.12 -3.79
CA GLU A 40 -10.06 -10.43 -3.29
C GLU A 40 -10.25 -10.48 -1.77
N LEU A 41 -9.70 -11.51 -1.13
CA LEU A 41 -9.74 -11.70 0.30
C LEU A 41 -8.61 -10.96 1.03
N ASP A 42 -7.57 -10.54 0.32
CA ASP A 42 -6.44 -9.82 0.88
C ASP A 42 -6.84 -8.38 1.23
N ARG A 43 -6.16 -7.83 2.24
CA ARG A 43 -6.39 -6.46 2.71
C ARG A 43 -5.12 -5.64 2.58
N LEU A 44 -5.25 -4.41 2.13
CA LEU A 44 -4.17 -3.45 2.02
C LEU A 44 -4.45 -2.22 2.88
N ALA A 45 -3.45 -1.75 3.61
CA ALA A 45 -3.41 -0.44 4.25
C ALA A 45 -2.17 0.32 3.78
N ILE A 46 -2.33 1.62 3.54
CA ILE A 46 -1.22 2.50 3.17
C ILE A 46 -1.18 3.65 4.18
N ILE A 47 -0.06 3.80 4.87
CA ILE A 47 0.14 4.82 5.88
C ILE A 47 1.26 5.72 5.40
N SER A 48 0.93 6.95 5.01
CA SER A 48 1.94 7.94 4.66
C SER A 48 2.46 8.62 5.92
N PHE A 49 3.75 8.90 5.99
CA PHE A 49 4.32 9.73 7.05
C PHE A 49 5.26 10.78 6.45
N ASN A 50 5.33 11.93 7.11
CA ASN A 50 6.32 12.96 6.85
C ASN A 50 6.95 13.40 8.18
N THR A 51 7.86 14.38 8.13
CA THR A 51 8.65 14.85 9.28
C THR A 51 7.82 15.36 10.47
N GLY A 52 6.52 15.63 10.31
CA GLY A 52 5.65 16.11 11.39
C GLY A 52 4.22 15.55 11.43
N ALA A 53 3.83 14.69 10.48
CA ALA A 53 2.47 14.18 10.36
C ALA A 53 2.46 12.73 9.90
N ILE A 54 1.58 11.93 10.49
CA ILE A 54 1.25 10.58 10.06
C ILE A 54 -0.16 10.62 9.48
N ASP A 55 -0.28 10.33 8.20
CA ASP A 55 -1.56 10.19 7.51
C ASP A 55 -1.99 8.72 7.51
N ARG A 56 -3.08 8.46 8.24
CA ARG A 56 -3.69 7.13 8.42
C ARG A 56 -5.01 6.99 7.66
N SER A 57 -5.28 7.86 6.70
CA SER A 57 -6.55 7.90 5.96
C SER A 57 -6.87 6.60 5.19
N HIS A 58 -5.87 5.77 4.91
CA HIS A 58 -6.03 4.50 4.19
C HIS A 58 -5.79 3.30 5.12
N GLY A 59 -6.74 3.07 6.03
CA GLY A 59 -6.79 1.84 6.84
C GLY A 59 -7.00 0.57 5.98
N LEU A 60 -7.00 -0.60 6.62
CA LEU A 60 -7.18 -1.90 5.96
C LEU A 60 -8.45 -1.92 5.12
N LYS A 61 -8.28 -1.93 3.79
CA LYS A 61 -9.36 -2.12 2.82
C LYS A 61 -9.19 -3.48 2.18
N ARG A 62 -10.30 -4.19 1.97
CA ARG A 62 -10.30 -5.40 1.13
C ARG A 62 -10.01 -5.00 -0.30
N MET A 63 -9.21 -5.80 -0.99
CA MET A 63 -8.92 -5.61 -2.40
C MET A 63 -10.03 -6.22 -3.26
N THR A 64 -11.27 -5.77 -3.06
CA THR A 64 -12.38 -6.13 -3.93
C THR A 64 -12.24 -5.36 -5.24
N GLN A 65 -12.20 -6.06 -6.38
CA GLN A 65 -12.34 -5.40 -7.68
C GLN A 65 -13.68 -4.64 -7.69
N GLN A 66 -13.63 -3.34 -7.99
CA GLN A 66 -14.84 -2.57 -8.33
C GLN A 66 -15.30 -2.93 -9.73
#